data_AF-A0A536LE97-F1
#
_entry.id   AF-A0A536LE97-F1
#
_cell.length_a   1.000
_cell.length_b   1.000
_cell.length_c   1.000
_cell.angle_alpha   90.00
_cell.angle_beta   90.00
_cell.angle_gamma   90.00
#
_symmetry.space_group_name_H-M   'P 1'
#
loop_
_entity.id
_entity.type
_entity.pdbx_description
1 polymer ?
#
loop_
_entity_poly.entity_id
_entity_poly.type
_entity_poly.pdbx_seq_one_letter_code
_entity_poly.pdbx_strand_id
1 'polypeptide(L)'
;MPSDRLHFGISNELGTELDWLVASGVPFKYRYQYLAGGINLGGTLGDPCGANSGWQTWDSPAGQYATNNMNESAAHSAIPVFTYYEIVQSNPSPGDESAELTKISTVCTMQRYWADFTVLMQKVGAYGGLVVVHVEPDFWGFMQHHSADPSTLAASVASTGNPDLAGLPDTVQGMGWAFLKLRDKYAPNALLAIHASSWASGVDIATDQRSSVNPATEADAVVSFISKAGLVGNPTGVTPWDLIFNDVADHDAAWYGATSNSQWWDRNNVLFPNFTRWLAFMSRIHTATGLPLVEWQVPVGNQYYQTMNNTDGHYQDNRAEYFLAHPDQLTAAGIVAVLFGKANAGQTNYTDDKGDGITNPAPVSSWQCNGCNNHLSTVADDDGGFLRAAVGA
;
A
#
# COMPACT_ATOMS: atom_id res chain seq x y z
N MET A 1 -9.63 -12.67 -6.68
CA MET A 1 -9.51 -11.34 -7.33
C MET A 1 -9.78 -11.49 -8.82
N PRO A 2 -10.48 -10.55 -9.47
CA PRO A 2 -10.48 -10.45 -10.93
C PRO A 2 -9.05 -10.39 -11.47
N SER A 3 -8.76 -11.20 -12.49
CA SER A 3 -7.44 -11.31 -13.13
C SER A 3 -7.55 -11.49 -14.65
N ASP A 4 -8.71 -11.13 -15.21
CA ASP A 4 -9.03 -11.16 -16.64
C ASP A 4 -8.27 -10.09 -17.44
N ARG A 5 -7.80 -9.05 -16.76
CA ARG A 5 -6.94 -7.97 -17.25
C ARG A 5 -6.26 -7.28 -16.06
N LEU A 6 -5.35 -6.34 -16.33
CA LEU A 6 -4.90 -5.39 -15.31
C LEU A 6 -6.08 -4.51 -14.91
N HIS A 7 -6.29 -4.38 -13.60
CA HIS A 7 -7.32 -3.53 -13.02
C HIS A 7 -6.69 -2.35 -12.29
N PHE A 8 -7.45 -1.28 -12.11
CA PHE A 8 -6.99 -0.07 -11.44
C PHE A 8 -7.85 0.27 -10.24
N GLY A 9 -7.24 0.94 -9.28
CA GLY A 9 -7.93 1.53 -8.15
C GLY A 9 -7.25 2.77 -7.65
N ILE A 10 -7.89 3.41 -6.68
CA ILE A 10 -7.53 4.72 -6.17
C ILE A 10 -7.87 4.84 -4.69
N SER A 11 -7.15 5.71 -3.98
CA SER A 11 -7.49 6.06 -2.60
C SER A 11 -8.73 6.93 -2.60
N ASN A 12 -9.75 6.67 -1.78
CA ASN A 12 -10.88 7.62 -1.61
C ASN A 12 -11.49 7.54 -0.22
N GLU A 13 -11.67 8.71 0.39
CA GLU A 13 -12.43 8.88 1.62
C GLU A 13 -13.94 8.71 1.37
N LEU A 14 -14.71 8.56 2.45
CA LEU A 14 -16.18 8.49 2.38
C LEU A 14 -16.79 9.77 1.78
N GLY A 15 -17.87 9.64 1.02
CA GLY A 15 -18.65 10.78 0.54
C GLY A 15 -18.36 11.16 -0.91
N THR A 16 -18.32 12.46 -1.19
CA THR A 16 -18.45 13.00 -2.56
C THR A 16 -17.22 12.79 -3.45
N GLU A 17 -16.11 12.30 -2.90
CA GLU A 17 -14.95 11.91 -3.70
C GLU A 17 -15.31 10.82 -4.73
N LEU A 18 -16.28 9.97 -4.44
CA LEU A 18 -16.75 8.95 -5.39
C LEU A 18 -17.65 9.50 -6.51
N ASP A 19 -18.34 10.61 -6.30
CA ASP A 19 -19.34 11.12 -7.25
C ASP A 19 -18.70 11.46 -8.59
N TRP A 20 -17.53 12.10 -8.57
CA TRP A 20 -16.82 12.44 -9.79
C TRP A 20 -16.23 11.22 -10.48
N LEU A 21 -15.79 10.22 -9.71
CA LEU A 21 -15.20 8.99 -10.24
C LEU A 21 -16.21 8.19 -11.04
N VAL A 22 -17.39 8.04 -10.45
CA VAL A 22 -18.52 7.40 -11.11
C VAL A 22 -18.91 8.20 -12.36
N ALA A 23 -18.93 9.54 -12.27
CA ALA A 23 -19.24 10.40 -13.41
C ALA A 23 -18.20 10.33 -14.54
N SER A 24 -16.93 10.03 -14.23
CA SER A 24 -15.88 9.91 -15.25
C SER A 24 -16.09 8.73 -16.21
N GLY A 25 -16.89 7.72 -15.81
CA GLY A 25 -17.12 6.50 -16.58
C GLY A 25 -15.92 5.54 -16.62
N VAL A 26 -14.81 5.90 -15.95
CA VAL A 26 -13.62 5.09 -15.82
C VAL A 26 -13.92 3.90 -14.88
N PRO A 27 -13.71 2.65 -15.32
CA PRO A 27 -14.09 1.48 -14.54
C PRO A 27 -13.02 1.13 -13.49
N PHE A 28 -12.76 2.04 -12.54
CA PHE A 28 -11.95 1.73 -11.36
C PHE A 28 -12.57 0.55 -10.61
N LYS A 29 -11.82 -0.53 -10.49
CA LYS A 29 -12.32 -1.78 -9.90
C LYS A 29 -12.07 -1.86 -8.41
N TYR A 30 -11.04 -1.18 -7.92
CA TYR A 30 -10.66 -1.16 -6.52
C TYR A 30 -10.77 0.25 -5.95
N ARG A 31 -11.19 0.35 -4.70
CA ARG A 31 -11.09 1.56 -3.90
C ARG A 31 -10.29 1.19 -2.68
N TYR A 32 -9.19 1.89 -2.41
CA TYR A 32 -8.44 1.66 -1.20
C TYR A 32 -8.58 2.80 -0.19
N GLN A 33 -8.38 2.45 1.07
CA GLN A 33 -8.44 3.37 2.19
C GLN A 33 -7.45 2.92 3.25
N TYR A 34 -6.69 3.88 3.79
CA TYR A 34 -5.88 3.63 4.98
C TYR A 34 -6.77 3.51 6.21
N LEU A 35 -6.58 2.44 6.97
CA LEU A 35 -6.97 2.35 8.37
C LEU A 35 -5.66 2.53 9.15
N ALA A 36 -5.42 3.78 9.56
CA ALA A 36 -4.17 4.21 10.16
C ALA A 36 -4.42 5.24 11.27
N GLY A 37 -3.36 5.65 11.95
CA GLY A 37 -3.41 6.69 12.98
C GLY A 37 -3.09 6.20 14.39
N GLY A 38 -2.85 4.90 14.56
CA GLY A 38 -2.38 4.31 15.80
C GLY A 38 -3.54 3.90 16.70
N ILE A 39 -3.34 2.80 17.42
CA ILE A 39 -4.43 2.15 18.15
C ILE A 39 -4.49 2.76 19.55
N ASN A 40 -3.47 2.58 20.36
CA ASN A 40 -3.44 2.89 21.80
C ASN A 40 -3.02 4.33 22.14
N LEU A 41 -3.46 5.32 21.36
CA LEU A 41 -3.10 6.73 21.55
C LEU A 41 -4.06 7.51 22.47
N GLY A 42 -5.16 6.90 22.91
CA GLY A 42 -6.07 7.52 23.85
C GLY A 42 -5.44 7.67 25.23
N GLY A 43 -5.43 8.89 25.76
CA GLY A 43 -4.90 9.20 27.09
C GLY A 43 -3.50 9.79 27.04
N THR A 44 -2.55 9.17 27.76
CA THR A 44 -1.17 9.67 27.86
C THR A 44 -0.35 9.19 26.67
N LEU A 45 0.27 10.12 25.94
CA LEU A 45 1.19 9.80 24.85
C LEU A 45 2.35 8.92 25.38
N GLY A 46 2.67 7.85 24.65
CA GLY A 46 3.69 6.88 25.05
C GLY A 46 3.19 5.78 25.99
N ASP A 47 1.94 5.81 26.47
CA ASP A 47 1.38 4.73 27.29
C ASP A 47 1.06 3.50 26.42
N PRO A 48 1.79 2.38 26.57
CA PRO A 48 1.55 1.18 25.77
C PRO A 48 0.17 0.55 26.06
N CYS A 49 -0.44 0.83 27.21
CA CYS A 49 -1.74 0.31 27.60
C CYS A 49 -2.90 1.29 27.33
N GLY A 50 -2.62 2.40 26.62
CA GLY A 50 -3.57 3.45 26.28
C GLY A 50 -4.87 2.93 25.64
N ALA A 51 -5.92 3.76 25.72
CA ALA A 51 -7.21 3.42 25.12
C ALA A 51 -7.14 3.49 23.58
N ASN A 52 -8.03 2.76 22.90
CA ASN A 52 -8.10 2.84 21.45
C ASN A 52 -8.62 4.22 21.01
N SER A 53 -7.92 4.88 20.09
CA SER A 53 -8.35 6.12 19.42
C SER A 53 -8.07 6.12 17.91
N GLY A 54 -7.85 4.93 17.33
CA GLY A 54 -7.59 4.73 15.90
C GLY A 54 -8.88 4.64 15.07
N TRP A 55 -8.78 4.04 13.88
CA TRP A 55 -9.85 4.00 12.87
C TRP A 55 -11.20 3.49 13.39
N GLN A 56 -11.20 2.65 14.42
CA GLN A 56 -12.43 2.16 15.04
C GLN A 56 -13.30 3.26 15.62
N THR A 57 -12.71 4.40 15.95
CA THR A 57 -13.38 5.50 16.64
C THR A 57 -13.81 6.62 15.70
N TRP A 58 -13.47 6.54 14.41
CA TRP A 58 -13.82 7.56 13.42
C TRP A 58 -15.33 7.72 13.25
N ASP A 59 -16.08 6.60 13.30
CA ASP A 59 -17.54 6.58 13.27
C ASP A 59 -18.10 5.68 14.40
N SER A 60 -19.39 5.87 14.72
CA SER A 60 -20.10 5.11 15.75
C SER A 60 -21.21 4.21 15.16
N PRO A 61 -21.37 2.96 15.64
CA PRO A 61 -20.59 2.28 16.69
C PRO A 61 -19.16 1.93 16.23
N ALA A 62 -18.31 1.42 17.13
CA ALA A 62 -16.91 1.12 16.81
C ALA A 62 -16.75 0.31 15.50
N GLY A 63 -15.82 0.76 14.65
CA GLY A 63 -15.56 0.21 13.32
C GLY A 63 -16.67 0.46 12.28
N GLN A 64 -17.60 1.39 12.54
CA GLN A 64 -18.66 1.73 11.59
C GLN A 64 -18.10 2.34 10.30
N TYR A 65 -16.97 3.05 10.36
CA TYR A 65 -16.32 3.63 9.18
C TYR A 65 -16.02 2.56 8.13
N ALA A 66 -15.39 1.44 8.52
CA ALA A 66 -15.12 0.33 7.60
C ALA A 66 -16.41 -0.25 7.00
N THR A 67 -17.49 -0.33 7.80
CA THR A 67 -18.80 -0.78 7.30
C THR A 67 -19.36 0.17 6.25
N ASN A 68 -19.28 1.48 6.48
CA ASN A 68 -19.72 2.51 5.55
C ASN A 68 -18.91 2.43 4.25
N ASN A 69 -17.58 2.32 4.34
CA ASN A 69 -16.69 2.28 3.19
C ASN A 69 -16.94 1.04 2.31
N MET A 70 -17.13 -0.14 2.92
CA MET A 70 -17.47 -1.36 2.16
C MET A 70 -18.82 -1.25 1.45
N ASN A 71 -19.85 -0.74 2.13
CA ASN A 71 -21.19 -0.59 1.53
C ASN A 71 -21.22 0.43 0.39
N GLU A 72 -20.53 1.56 0.56
CA GLU A 72 -20.41 2.58 -0.48
C GLU A 72 -19.60 2.04 -1.68
N SER A 73 -18.49 1.35 -1.44
CA SER A 73 -17.72 0.68 -2.50
C SER A 73 -18.58 -0.29 -3.31
N ALA A 74 -19.41 -1.10 -2.63
CA ALA A 74 -20.32 -2.04 -3.26
C ALA A 74 -21.38 -1.33 -4.13
N ALA A 75 -21.92 -0.21 -3.66
CA ALA A 75 -22.88 0.60 -4.41
C ALA A 75 -22.31 1.10 -5.74
N HIS A 76 -20.98 1.24 -5.83
CA HIS A 76 -20.25 1.65 -7.03
C HIS A 76 -19.53 0.50 -7.75
N SER A 77 -19.85 -0.76 -7.43
CA SER A 77 -19.24 -1.96 -8.04
C SER A 77 -17.71 -2.07 -7.88
N ALA A 78 -17.16 -1.34 -6.91
CA ALA A 78 -15.76 -1.39 -6.51
C ALA A 78 -15.53 -2.46 -5.43
N ILE A 79 -14.35 -3.07 -5.46
CA ILE A 79 -13.87 -3.95 -4.40
C ILE A 79 -13.17 -3.07 -3.36
N PRO A 80 -13.63 -3.06 -2.10
CA PRO A 80 -12.97 -2.32 -1.03
C PRO A 80 -11.62 -2.98 -0.69
N VAL A 81 -10.61 -2.13 -0.52
CA VAL A 81 -9.26 -2.49 -0.10
C VAL A 81 -8.92 -1.66 1.15
N PHE A 82 -8.58 -2.30 2.25
CA PHE A 82 -8.09 -1.60 3.43
C PHE A 82 -6.58 -1.81 3.57
N THR A 83 -5.82 -0.72 3.56
CA THR A 83 -4.43 -0.76 4.05
C THR A 83 -4.47 -0.55 5.55
N TYR A 84 -4.34 -1.63 6.30
CA TYR A 84 -4.28 -1.62 7.76
C TYR A 84 -2.85 -1.30 8.20
N TYR A 85 -2.62 -0.08 8.67
CA TYR A 85 -1.30 0.48 8.94
C TYR A 85 -1.29 1.17 10.30
N GLU A 86 -1.05 0.39 11.35
CA GLU A 86 -1.31 0.82 12.72
C GLU A 86 -0.07 0.76 13.63
N ILE A 87 0.95 -0.05 13.29
CA ILE A 87 2.11 -0.25 14.16
C ILE A 87 2.93 1.04 14.29
N VAL A 88 3.24 1.72 13.18
CA VAL A 88 4.12 2.90 13.18
C VAL A 88 3.57 4.01 14.07
N GLN A 89 2.27 4.29 14.01
CA GLN A 89 1.66 5.36 14.79
C GLN A 89 1.32 4.96 16.23
N SER A 90 1.42 3.69 16.62
CA SER A 90 1.04 3.21 17.95
C SER A 90 2.08 3.49 19.05
N ASN A 91 1.61 3.59 20.30
CA ASN A 91 2.44 3.67 21.50
C ASN A 91 3.20 2.35 21.74
N PRO A 92 4.40 2.38 22.39
CA PRO A 92 4.93 3.48 23.19
C PRO A 92 5.73 4.56 22.44
N SER A 93 5.95 4.42 21.13
CA SER A 93 6.77 5.36 20.32
C SER A 93 6.03 5.80 19.06
N PRO A 94 4.97 6.60 19.17
CA PRO A 94 4.10 6.94 18.04
C PRO A 94 4.87 7.70 16.96
N GLY A 95 4.76 7.23 15.72
CA GLY A 95 5.43 7.81 14.54
C GLY A 95 6.89 7.39 14.35
N ASP A 96 7.41 6.51 15.21
CA ASP A 96 8.80 6.04 15.13
C ASP A 96 8.89 4.61 14.57
N GLU A 97 9.26 4.49 13.30
CA GLU A 97 9.50 3.22 12.59
C GLU A 97 10.68 2.43 13.19
N SER A 98 11.68 3.11 13.75
CA SER A 98 12.82 2.42 14.38
C SER A 98 12.44 1.68 15.67
N ALA A 99 11.27 2.01 16.22
CA ALA A 99 10.75 1.42 17.45
C ALA A 99 9.74 0.28 17.22
N GLU A 100 9.48 -0.15 15.99
CA GLU A 100 8.46 -1.18 15.68
C GLU A 100 8.68 -2.49 16.44
N LEU A 101 9.93 -3.00 16.50
CA LEU A 101 10.25 -4.19 17.31
C LEU A 101 9.88 -4.02 18.78
N THR A 102 10.08 -2.82 19.35
CA THR A 102 9.68 -2.51 20.73
C THR A 102 8.16 -2.54 20.87
N LYS A 103 7.43 -1.97 19.91
CA LYS A 103 5.96 -1.93 19.92
C LYS A 103 5.36 -3.33 19.84
N ILE A 104 5.79 -4.14 18.86
CA ILE A 104 5.25 -5.48 18.67
C ILE A 104 5.65 -6.43 19.80
N SER A 105 6.78 -6.21 20.48
CA SER A 105 7.17 -6.99 21.65
C SER A 105 6.49 -6.51 22.95
N THR A 106 5.74 -5.41 22.92
CA THR A 106 5.04 -4.87 24.09
C THR A 106 3.63 -5.46 24.22
N VAL A 107 3.42 -6.29 25.25
CA VAL A 107 2.16 -7.03 25.48
C VAL A 107 0.92 -6.13 25.50
N CYS A 108 0.95 -5.00 26.22
CA CYS A 108 -0.19 -4.09 26.28
C CYS A 108 -0.55 -3.50 24.91
N THR A 109 0.46 -3.05 24.15
CA THR A 109 0.27 -2.55 22.79
C THR A 109 -0.37 -3.63 21.93
N MET A 110 0.16 -4.84 21.97
CA MET A 110 -0.35 -5.94 21.14
C MET A 110 -1.72 -6.47 21.58
N GLN A 111 -2.09 -6.36 22.86
CA GLN A 111 -3.46 -6.63 23.31
C GLN A 111 -4.47 -5.70 22.64
N ARG A 112 -4.15 -4.40 22.53
CA ARG A 112 -4.97 -3.43 21.80
C ARG A 112 -4.94 -3.71 20.31
N TYR A 113 -3.77 -4.00 19.76
CA TYR A 113 -3.58 -4.32 18.35
C TYR A 113 -4.42 -5.50 17.86
N TRP A 114 -4.37 -6.64 18.57
CA TRP A 114 -5.15 -7.81 18.16
C TRP A 114 -6.64 -7.63 18.38
N ALA A 115 -7.05 -6.92 19.44
CA ALA A 115 -8.44 -6.54 19.61
C ALA A 115 -8.91 -5.64 18.45
N ASP A 116 -8.01 -4.77 17.97
CA ASP A 116 -8.32 -3.85 16.90
C ASP A 116 -8.56 -4.59 15.57
N PHE A 117 -7.57 -5.36 15.12
CA PHE A 117 -7.65 -6.16 13.91
C PHE A 117 -8.82 -7.16 13.94
N THR A 118 -9.15 -7.71 15.13
CA THR A 118 -10.31 -8.59 15.29
C THR A 118 -11.63 -7.89 14.94
N VAL A 119 -11.80 -6.61 15.31
CA VAL A 119 -13.00 -5.84 14.92
C VAL A 119 -13.04 -5.65 13.41
N LEU A 120 -11.91 -5.33 12.75
CA LEU A 120 -11.87 -5.24 11.29
C LEU A 120 -12.35 -6.54 10.64
N MET A 121 -11.80 -7.69 11.06
CA MET A 121 -12.23 -8.99 10.53
C MET A 121 -13.71 -9.25 10.80
N GLN A 122 -14.23 -8.94 11.99
CA GLN A 122 -15.67 -9.10 12.28
C GLN A 122 -16.55 -8.22 11.39
N LYS A 123 -16.15 -6.97 11.11
CA LYS A 123 -16.87 -6.09 10.19
C LYS A 123 -16.83 -6.62 8.76
N VAL A 124 -15.67 -7.06 8.29
CA VAL A 124 -15.52 -7.66 6.96
C VAL A 124 -16.35 -8.93 6.83
N GLY A 125 -16.32 -9.81 7.83
CA GLY A 125 -17.16 -11.01 7.88
C GLY A 125 -18.65 -10.70 7.83
N ALA A 126 -19.10 -9.69 8.58
CA ALA A 126 -20.50 -9.27 8.58
C ALA A 126 -20.94 -8.63 7.25
N TYR A 127 -20.05 -7.94 6.54
CA TYR A 127 -20.32 -7.42 5.20
C TYR A 127 -20.54 -8.56 4.18
N GLY A 128 -19.78 -9.66 4.29
CA GLY A 128 -19.99 -10.89 3.52
C GLY A 128 -19.59 -10.82 2.04
N GLY A 129 -19.34 -9.63 1.48
CA GLY A 129 -18.75 -9.45 0.15
C GLY A 129 -17.23 -9.57 0.15
N LEU A 130 -16.62 -9.61 -1.04
CA LEU A 130 -15.16 -9.63 -1.17
C LEU A 130 -14.55 -8.32 -0.66
N VAL A 131 -13.52 -8.44 0.19
CA VAL A 131 -12.71 -7.32 0.70
C VAL A 131 -11.25 -7.74 0.64
N VAL A 132 -10.37 -6.83 0.25
CA VAL A 132 -8.92 -7.03 0.36
C VAL A 132 -8.42 -6.27 1.59
N VAL A 133 -7.59 -6.90 2.41
CA VAL A 133 -6.91 -6.22 3.53
C VAL A 133 -5.41 -6.39 3.34
N HIS A 134 -4.76 -5.28 3.06
CA HIS A 134 -3.33 -5.14 2.97
C HIS A 134 -2.78 -4.81 4.35
N VAL A 135 -1.90 -5.67 4.89
CA VAL A 135 -1.54 -5.67 6.30
C VAL A 135 -0.14 -5.11 6.52
N GLU A 136 -0.06 -4.01 7.27
CA GLU A 136 1.16 -3.36 7.76
C GLU A 136 2.21 -3.19 6.64
N PRO A 137 1.97 -2.27 5.68
CA PRO A 137 3.02 -1.86 4.75
C PRO A 137 4.29 -1.46 5.49
N ASP A 138 5.43 -1.65 4.83
CA ASP A 138 6.80 -1.38 5.30
C ASP A 138 7.28 -2.19 6.51
N PHE A 139 6.40 -2.50 7.47
CA PHE A 139 6.70 -3.30 8.66
C PHE A 139 7.45 -4.58 8.32
N TRP A 140 6.99 -5.34 7.32
CA TRP A 140 7.63 -6.61 6.93
C TRP A 140 9.06 -6.40 6.42
N GLY A 141 9.31 -5.31 5.69
CA GLY A 141 10.65 -4.93 5.21
C GLY A 141 11.57 -4.54 6.36
N PHE A 142 11.08 -3.73 7.31
CA PHE A 142 11.84 -3.39 8.52
C PHE A 142 12.17 -4.62 9.36
N MET A 143 11.22 -5.54 9.51
CA MET A 143 11.49 -6.81 10.21
C MET A 143 12.56 -7.64 9.48
N GLN A 144 12.52 -7.69 8.14
CA GLN A 144 13.54 -8.36 7.36
C GLN A 144 14.94 -7.76 7.57
N HIS A 145 15.06 -6.43 7.72
CA HIS A 145 16.33 -5.77 8.04
C HIS A 145 16.89 -6.20 9.40
N HIS A 146 16.02 -6.47 10.38
CA HIS A 146 16.45 -6.98 11.67
C HIS A 146 16.88 -8.44 11.64
N SER A 147 16.21 -9.28 10.84
CA SER A 147 16.59 -10.67 10.63
C SER A 147 15.95 -11.24 9.37
N ALA A 148 16.73 -12.01 8.60
CA ALA A 148 16.20 -12.78 7.46
C ALA A 148 15.26 -13.93 7.88
N ASP A 149 15.12 -14.23 9.18
CA ASP A 149 14.21 -15.25 9.68
C ASP A 149 13.18 -14.65 10.66
N PRO A 150 11.89 -14.48 10.26
CA PRO A 150 10.87 -13.89 11.12
C PRO A 150 10.54 -14.74 12.35
N SER A 151 10.94 -16.02 12.40
CA SER A 151 10.77 -16.84 13.60
C SER A 151 11.76 -16.48 14.72
N THR A 152 12.77 -15.65 14.44
CA THR A 152 13.78 -15.24 15.41
C THR A 152 13.51 -13.88 16.05
N LEU A 153 12.56 -13.12 15.49
CA LEU A 153 12.16 -11.80 15.96
C LEU A 153 11.00 -11.93 16.92
N ALA A 154 11.13 -11.38 18.13
CA ALA A 154 10.10 -11.44 19.16
C ALA A 154 8.91 -10.54 18.83
N ALA A 155 7.70 -11.04 19.07
CA ALA A 155 6.47 -10.25 19.01
C ALA A 155 5.40 -10.85 19.95
N SER A 156 4.57 -10.02 20.57
CA SER A 156 3.54 -10.49 21.49
C SER A 156 2.30 -10.98 20.71
N VAL A 157 2.08 -12.29 20.72
CA VAL A 157 0.97 -12.98 20.06
C VAL A 157 0.20 -13.80 21.09
N ALA A 158 0.66 -15.00 21.45
CA ALA A 158 0.02 -15.82 22.47
C ALA A 158 0.15 -15.21 23.87
N SER A 159 1.28 -14.55 24.15
CA SER A 159 1.52 -13.82 25.41
C SER A 159 0.53 -12.69 25.68
N THR A 160 -0.20 -12.21 24.67
CA THR A 160 -1.27 -11.21 24.85
C THR A 160 -2.47 -11.74 25.64
N GLY A 161 -2.60 -13.07 25.74
CA GLY A 161 -3.76 -13.72 26.38
C GLY A 161 -5.01 -13.73 25.50
N ASN A 162 -4.93 -13.33 24.23
CA ASN A 162 -6.04 -13.49 23.28
C ASN A 162 -6.31 -14.99 23.06
N PRO A 163 -7.51 -15.51 23.40
CA PRO A 163 -7.81 -16.93 23.31
C PRO A 163 -7.76 -17.46 21.87
N ASP A 164 -8.02 -16.61 20.87
CA ASP A 164 -7.98 -17.00 19.46
C ASP A 164 -6.55 -17.19 18.96
N LEU A 165 -5.58 -16.55 19.61
CA LEU A 165 -4.18 -16.62 19.24
C LEU A 165 -3.39 -17.62 20.10
N ALA A 166 -4.08 -18.32 21.01
CA ALA A 166 -3.47 -19.36 21.85
C ALA A 166 -2.76 -20.42 20.98
N GLY A 167 -1.54 -20.79 21.42
CA GLY A 167 -0.70 -21.78 20.77
C GLY A 167 0.14 -21.28 19.59
N LEU A 168 -0.03 -20.02 19.17
CA LEU A 168 0.88 -19.39 18.21
C LEU A 168 2.17 -18.93 18.90
N PRO A 169 3.33 -18.92 18.20
CA PRO A 169 4.57 -18.44 18.79
C PRO A 169 4.55 -16.91 18.99
N ASP A 170 5.24 -16.43 20.01
CA ASP A 170 5.47 -15.00 20.25
C ASP A 170 6.63 -14.46 19.36
N THR A 171 6.40 -14.50 18.05
CA THR A 171 7.38 -14.08 17.03
C THR A 171 6.71 -13.34 15.87
N VAL A 172 7.49 -12.65 15.02
CA VAL A 172 6.98 -12.02 13.78
C VAL A 172 6.35 -13.08 12.84
N GLN A 173 6.91 -14.29 12.78
CA GLN A 173 6.24 -15.41 12.11
C GLN A 173 4.86 -15.70 12.74
N GLY A 174 4.78 -15.72 14.07
CA GLY A 174 3.52 -15.88 14.79
C GLY A 174 2.51 -14.76 14.53
N MET A 175 2.97 -13.51 14.32
CA MET A 175 2.10 -12.41 13.91
C MET A 175 1.48 -12.68 12.55
N GLY A 176 2.28 -13.11 11.58
CA GLY A 176 1.77 -13.51 10.26
C GLY A 176 0.67 -14.56 10.36
N TRP A 177 0.88 -15.61 11.17
CA TRP A 177 -0.13 -16.63 11.42
C TRP A 177 -1.34 -16.12 12.19
N ALA A 178 -1.18 -15.12 13.07
CA ALA A 178 -2.27 -14.53 13.84
C ALA A 178 -3.25 -13.76 12.94
N PHE A 179 -2.76 -12.96 12.00
CA PHE A 179 -3.62 -12.30 11.01
C PHE A 179 -4.47 -13.31 10.23
N LEU A 180 -3.81 -14.34 9.70
CA LEU A 180 -4.44 -15.39 8.91
C LEU A 180 -5.48 -16.18 9.74
N LYS A 181 -5.15 -16.52 10.98
CA LYS A 181 -6.05 -17.23 11.90
C LYS A 181 -7.30 -16.40 12.24
N LEU A 182 -7.14 -15.09 12.43
CA LEU A 182 -8.27 -14.18 12.68
C LEU A 182 -9.14 -14.01 11.43
N ARG A 183 -8.54 -13.93 10.24
CA ARG A 183 -9.29 -13.94 8.96
C ARG A 183 -10.08 -15.24 8.81
N ASP A 184 -9.46 -16.39 8.99
CA ASP A 184 -10.14 -17.68 8.79
C ASP A 184 -11.32 -17.86 9.74
N LYS A 185 -11.20 -17.31 10.96
CA LYS A 185 -12.25 -17.37 11.97
C LYS A 185 -13.40 -16.40 11.71
N TYR A 186 -13.09 -15.14 11.40
CA TYR A 186 -14.07 -14.05 11.42
C TYR A 186 -14.47 -13.54 10.03
N ALA A 187 -13.60 -13.68 9.03
CA ALA A 187 -13.74 -13.06 7.72
C ALA A 187 -13.28 -13.98 6.57
N PRO A 188 -13.85 -15.19 6.40
CA PRO A 188 -13.44 -16.09 5.32
C PRO A 188 -13.68 -15.53 3.90
N ASN A 189 -14.44 -14.44 3.78
CA ASN A 189 -14.64 -13.65 2.56
C ASN A 189 -13.52 -12.63 2.28
N ALA A 190 -12.62 -12.38 3.23
CA ALA A 190 -11.49 -11.48 3.07
C ALA A 190 -10.31 -12.17 2.38
N LEU A 191 -9.65 -11.43 1.49
CA LEU A 191 -8.30 -11.75 1.02
C LEU A 191 -7.32 -10.92 1.82
N LEU A 192 -6.35 -11.57 2.46
CA LEU A 192 -5.26 -10.88 3.14
C LEU A 192 -4.04 -10.79 2.24
N ALA A 193 -3.38 -9.64 2.27
CA ALA A 193 -2.14 -9.39 1.56
C ALA A 193 -0.99 -9.04 2.50
N ILE A 194 0.14 -9.72 2.31
CA ILE A 194 1.42 -9.38 2.93
C ILE A 194 2.16 -8.39 2.03
N HIS A 195 2.93 -7.50 2.63
CA HIS A 195 3.70 -6.50 1.90
C HIS A 195 5.13 -6.99 1.61
N ALA A 196 5.61 -6.72 0.40
CA ALA A 196 6.95 -7.05 -0.09
C ALA A 196 7.61 -5.77 -0.60
N SER A 197 8.16 -4.95 0.30
CA SER A 197 8.69 -3.65 -0.07
C SER A 197 9.85 -3.76 -1.06
N SER A 198 9.96 -2.80 -1.98
CA SER A 198 11.03 -2.78 -3.01
C SER A 198 12.46 -2.70 -2.43
N TRP A 199 12.58 -2.34 -1.16
CA TRP A 199 13.82 -2.15 -0.40
C TRP A 199 14.05 -3.19 0.71
N ALA A 200 13.13 -4.14 0.90
CA ALA A 200 13.11 -5.04 2.05
C ALA A 200 14.36 -5.96 2.13
N SER A 201 15.00 -6.28 1.00
CA SER A 201 16.25 -7.06 0.99
C SER A 201 17.50 -6.30 1.49
N GLY A 202 17.37 -4.99 1.71
CA GLY A 202 18.49 -4.07 1.98
C GLY A 202 19.07 -3.43 0.71
N VAL A 203 18.55 -3.79 -0.47
CA VAL A 203 18.79 -3.10 -1.74
C VAL A 203 17.46 -2.62 -2.28
N ASP A 204 17.34 -1.31 -2.49
CA ASP A 204 16.13 -0.71 -3.04
C ASP A 204 16.09 -0.83 -4.56
N ILE A 205 15.28 -1.76 -5.08
CA ILE A 205 15.09 -1.96 -6.52
C ILE A 205 14.51 -0.72 -7.20
N ALA A 206 13.70 0.08 -6.50
CA ALA A 206 13.06 1.27 -7.03
C ALA A 206 14.04 2.44 -7.18
N THR A 207 15.15 2.48 -6.44
CA THR A 207 16.06 3.64 -6.45
C THR A 207 17.55 3.33 -6.71
N ASP A 208 17.99 2.08 -6.57
CA ASP A 208 19.42 1.74 -6.72
C ASP A 208 19.92 1.97 -8.16
N GLN A 209 21.10 2.57 -8.35
CA GLN A 209 21.60 2.89 -9.70
C GLN A 209 22.67 1.92 -10.22
N ARG A 210 23.08 0.93 -9.41
CA ARG A 210 24.14 -0.01 -9.75
C ARG A 210 23.62 -1.05 -10.74
N SER A 211 24.33 -1.21 -11.86
CA SER A 211 24.06 -2.26 -12.85
C SER A 211 24.37 -3.68 -12.36
N SER A 212 25.07 -3.81 -11.23
CA SER A 212 25.41 -5.10 -10.62
C SER A 212 24.27 -5.70 -9.78
N VAL A 213 23.23 -4.93 -9.47
CA VAL A 213 22.09 -5.42 -8.68
C VAL A 213 21.28 -6.41 -9.53
N ASN A 214 21.10 -7.62 -8.99
CA ASN A 214 20.28 -8.65 -9.63
C ASN A 214 18.89 -8.66 -8.98
N PRO A 215 17.83 -8.23 -9.70
CA PRO A 215 16.48 -8.17 -9.12
C PRO A 215 15.96 -9.54 -8.66
N ALA A 216 16.40 -10.63 -9.28
CA ALA A 216 15.98 -11.97 -8.86
C ALA A 216 16.56 -12.37 -7.49
N THR A 217 17.81 -11.96 -7.20
CA THR A 217 18.43 -12.21 -5.90
C THR A 217 17.73 -11.44 -4.79
N GLU A 218 17.40 -10.16 -5.05
CA GLU A 218 16.69 -9.33 -4.07
C GLU A 218 15.27 -9.86 -3.84
N ALA A 219 14.56 -10.25 -4.90
CA ALA A 219 13.25 -10.89 -4.80
C ALA A 219 13.30 -12.20 -3.98
N ASP A 220 14.32 -13.04 -4.18
CA ASP A 220 14.49 -14.29 -3.44
C ASP A 220 14.71 -14.06 -1.95
N ALA A 221 15.42 -13.00 -1.57
CA ALA A 221 15.60 -12.63 -0.17
C ALA A 221 14.26 -12.24 0.47
N VAL A 222 13.46 -11.40 -0.21
CA VAL A 222 12.13 -10.99 0.26
C VAL A 222 11.20 -12.19 0.36
N VAL A 223 11.11 -13.02 -0.69
CA VAL A 223 10.27 -14.23 -0.71
C VAL A 223 10.65 -15.19 0.41
N SER A 224 11.94 -15.38 0.69
CA SER A 224 12.41 -16.24 1.79
C SER A 224 11.87 -15.78 3.15
N PHE A 225 11.87 -14.47 3.40
CA PHE A 225 11.34 -13.88 4.63
C PHE A 225 9.81 -14.05 4.71
N ILE A 226 9.06 -13.54 3.73
CA ILE A 226 7.59 -13.56 3.76
C ILE A 226 7.03 -15.00 3.69
N SER A 227 7.77 -15.95 3.10
CA SER A 227 7.37 -17.35 3.07
C SER A 227 7.18 -17.92 4.47
N LYS A 228 8.13 -17.63 5.36
CA LYS A 228 8.08 -18.05 6.77
C LYS A 228 7.07 -17.23 7.58
N ALA A 229 6.69 -16.04 7.11
CA ALA A 229 5.70 -15.16 7.73
C ALA A 229 4.25 -15.48 7.33
N GLY A 230 3.98 -16.64 6.71
CA GLY A 230 2.60 -17.11 6.54
C GLY A 230 2.25 -17.65 5.15
N LEU A 231 3.18 -17.77 4.20
CA LEU A 231 2.91 -18.48 2.94
C LEU A 231 3.03 -19.99 3.11
N VAL A 232 3.94 -20.45 3.96
CA VAL A 232 4.19 -21.87 4.24
C VAL A 232 4.41 -22.12 5.74
N GLY A 233 4.22 -23.37 6.15
CA GLY A 233 4.48 -23.79 7.53
C GLY A 233 3.39 -23.38 8.54
N ASN A 234 2.26 -22.86 8.06
CA ASN A 234 1.17 -22.39 8.89
C ASN A 234 0.57 -23.54 9.74
N PRO A 235 0.09 -23.25 10.96
CA PRO A 235 -0.61 -24.22 11.79
C PRO A 235 -1.81 -24.86 11.07
N THR A 236 -2.18 -26.08 11.48
CA THR A 236 -3.35 -26.76 10.92
C THR A 236 -4.61 -25.89 11.03
N GLY A 237 -5.31 -25.71 9.92
CA GLY A 237 -6.52 -24.89 9.85
C GLY A 237 -6.28 -23.40 9.65
N VAL A 238 -5.02 -22.96 9.47
CA VAL A 238 -4.68 -21.58 9.10
C VAL A 238 -4.27 -21.54 7.63
N THR A 239 -5.05 -20.85 6.81
CA THR A 239 -4.81 -20.66 5.37
C THR A 239 -3.67 -19.66 5.13
N PRO A 240 -2.92 -19.76 4.01
CA PRO A 240 -1.85 -18.81 3.69
C PRO A 240 -2.38 -17.46 3.21
N TRP A 241 -1.48 -16.48 3.09
CA TRP A 241 -1.78 -15.20 2.43
C TRP A 241 -2.29 -15.42 1.00
N ASP A 242 -3.18 -14.55 0.55
CA ASP A 242 -3.82 -14.67 -0.78
C ASP A 242 -3.13 -13.83 -1.84
N LEU A 243 -2.47 -12.74 -1.44
CA LEU A 243 -1.92 -11.71 -2.29
C LEU A 243 -0.60 -11.18 -1.72
N ILE A 244 0.20 -10.56 -2.59
CA ILE A 244 1.39 -9.82 -2.20
C ILE A 244 1.26 -8.40 -2.73
N PHE A 245 1.45 -7.41 -1.86
CA PHE A 245 1.52 -6.00 -2.25
C PHE A 245 2.99 -5.57 -2.35
N ASN A 246 3.31 -4.68 -3.28
CA ASN A 246 4.61 -4.01 -3.42
C ASN A 246 4.36 -2.52 -3.64
N ASP A 247 5.32 -1.69 -3.21
CA ASP A 247 5.35 -0.24 -3.39
C ASP A 247 6.51 0.22 -4.29
N VAL A 248 6.28 1.31 -5.03
CA VAL A 248 7.29 1.96 -5.87
C VAL A 248 7.80 3.30 -5.37
N ALA A 249 7.01 4.02 -4.58
CA ALA A 249 7.41 5.26 -3.91
C ALA A 249 6.29 5.81 -3.01
N ASP A 250 6.69 6.57 -2.00
CA ASP A 250 5.81 7.33 -1.11
C ASP A 250 5.62 8.80 -1.56
N HIS A 251 6.38 9.25 -2.56
CA HIS A 251 6.36 10.61 -3.12
C HIS A 251 6.51 10.58 -4.65
N ASP A 252 5.98 11.61 -5.31
CA ASP A 252 6.23 11.89 -6.72
C ASP A 252 7.74 12.16 -6.94
N ALA A 253 8.30 11.63 -8.03
CA ALA A 253 9.74 11.68 -8.29
C ALA A 253 10.31 13.12 -8.31
N ALA A 254 9.54 14.09 -8.82
CA ALA A 254 9.97 15.48 -8.87
C ALA A 254 10.06 16.15 -7.50
N TRP A 255 9.38 15.64 -6.46
CA TRP A 255 9.47 16.16 -5.10
C TRP A 255 10.91 16.09 -4.58
N TYR A 256 11.60 14.99 -4.88
CA TYR A 256 13.02 14.83 -4.57
C TYR A 256 13.96 15.63 -5.49
N GLY A 257 13.45 16.07 -6.65
CA GLY A 257 14.19 16.88 -7.62
C GLY A 257 13.74 16.64 -9.06
N ALA A 258 13.40 17.72 -9.77
CA ALA A 258 12.81 17.60 -11.11
C ALA A 258 13.74 16.99 -12.17
N THR A 259 15.03 17.34 -12.21
CA THR A 259 15.86 17.14 -13.41
C THR A 259 16.77 15.91 -13.40
N SER A 260 17.13 15.37 -12.24
CA SER A 260 17.96 14.17 -12.13
C SER A 260 18.05 13.70 -10.67
N ASN A 261 17.39 12.59 -10.35
CA ASN A 261 17.53 11.90 -9.06
C ASN A 261 17.29 10.39 -9.26
N SER A 262 17.50 9.61 -8.21
CA SER A 262 17.28 8.16 -8.19
C SER A 262 15.81 7.73 -8.09
N GLN A 263 14.86 8.67 -8.12
CA GLN A 263 13.43 8.42 -7.97
C GLN A 263 12.71 8.37 -9.32
N TRP A 264 13.34 8.92 -10.36
CA TRP A 264 12.88 8.77 -11.74
C TRP A 264 13.34 7.46 -12.35
N TRP A 265 12.43 6.75 -13.03
CA TRP A 265 12.78 5.53 -13.75
C TRP A 265 13.06 5.82 -15.22
N ASP A 266 14.11 5.24 -15.78
CA ASP A 266 14.42 5.45 -17.20
C ASP A 266 13.34 4.84 -18.11
N ARG A 267 12.65 5.71 -18.85
CA ARG A 267 11.60 5.32 -19.81
C ARG A 267 12.13 4.41 -20.94
N ASN A 268 13.43 4.50 -21.23
CA ASN A 268 14.08 3.69 -22.27
C ASN A 268 14.71 2.40 -21.74
N ASN A 269 14.67 2.16 -20.43
CA ASN A 269 15.27 0.99 -19.78
C ASN A 269 16.78 0.80 -20.09
N VAL A 270 17.54 1.89 -20.20
CA VAL A 270 18.99 1.89 -20.43
C VAL A 270 19.77 2.17 -19.14
N LEU A 271 19.34 3.16 -18.36
CA LEU A 271 19.91 3.55 -17.07
C LEU A 271 19.07 2.97 -15.92
N PHE A 272 19.64 2.94 -14.71
CA PHE A 272 18.94 2.51 -13.50
C PHE A 272 18.65 3.70 -12.58
N PRO A 273 17.53 3.67 -11.83
CA PRO A 273 16.48 2.64 -11.85
C PRO A 273 15.65 2.67 -13.14
N ASN A 274 14.99 1.55 -13.46
CA ASN A 274 14.11 1.43 -14.62
C ASN A 274 13.02 0.37 -14.44
N PHE A 275 12.00 0.47 -15.30
CA PHE A 275 10.83 -0.40 -15.27
C PHE A 275 11.18 -1.87 -15.50
N THR A 276 12.14 -2.17 -16.40
CA THR A 276 12.54 -3.56 -16.68
C THR A 276 13.11 -4.27 -15.46
N ARG A 277 13.93 -3.58 -14.65
CA ARG A 277 14.50 -4.17 -13.44
C ARG A 277 13.44 -4.42 -12.37
N TRP A 278 12.55 -3.46 -12.16
CA TRP A 278 11.45 -3.63 -11.21
C TRP A 278 10.46 -4.72 -11.65
N LEU A 279 10.07 -4.76 -12.93
CA LEU A 279 9.23 -5.83 -13.47
C LEU A 279 9.89 -7.22 -13.33
N ALA A 280 11.21 -7.31 -13.46
CA ALA A 280 11.93 -8.56 -13.23
C ALA A 280 11.91 -9.00 -11.75
N PHE A 281 11.99 -8.04 -10.81
CA PHE A 281 11.82 -8.30 -9.38
C PHE A 281 10.40 -8.82 -9.09
N MET A 282 9.38 -8.12 -9.57
CA MET A 282 7.98 -8.50 -9.43
C MET A 282 7.69 -9.87 -10.04
N SER A 283 8.12 -10.10 -11.28
CA SER A 283 7.96 -11.39 -11.97
C SER A 283 8.61 -12.55 -11.21
N ARG A 284 9.76 -12.30 -10.56
CA ARG A 284 10.41 -13.31 -9.72
C ARG A 284 9.60 -13.63 -8.47
N ILE A 285 9.06 -12.62 -7.77
CA ILE A 285 8.18 -12.82 -6.62
C ILE A 285 6.95 -13.65 -7.03
N HIS A 286 6.28 -13.26 -8.12
CA HIS A 286 5.12 -13.98 -8.63
C HIS A 286 5.47 -15.43 -8.97
N THR A 287 6.57 -15.66 -9.70
CA THR A 287 6.99 -17.01 -10.10
C THR A 287 7.34 -17.89 -8.89
N ALA A 288 7.95 -17.31 -7.85
CA ALA A 288 8.38 -18.07 -6.67
C ALA A 288 7.21 -18.43 -5.74
N THR A 289 6.16 -17.60 -5.70
CA THR A 289 5.04 -17.75 -4.75
C THR A 289 3.76 -18.26 -5.40
N GLY A 290 3.58 -18.04 -6.70
CA GLY A 290 2.33 -18.30 -7.43
C GLY A 290 1.19 -17.34 -7.07
N LEU A 291 1.43 -16.33 -6.22
CA LEU A 291 0.39 -15.42 -5.75
C LEU A 291 0.23 -14.21 -6.69
N PRO A 292 -1.00 -13.71 -6.89
CA PRO A 292 -1.23 -12.45 -7.58
C PRO A 292 -0.57 -11.28 -6.85
N LEU A 293 -0.01 -10.35 -7.62
CA LEU A 293 0.63 -9.14 -7.09
C LEU A 293 -0.28 -7.93 -7.25
N VAL A 294 -0.21 -7.00 -6.30
CA VAL A 294 -0.88 -5.69 -6.38
C VAL A 294 0.17 -4.61 -6.14
N GLU A 295 0.19 -3.63 -7.03
CA GLU A 295 1.08 -2.48 -6.90
C GLU A 295 0.37 -1.35 -6.14
N TRP A 296 0.98 -0.92 -5.05
CA TRP A 296 0.47 0.02 -4.06
C TRP A 296 1.64 0.55 -3.23
N GLN A 297 1.80 1.83 -2.94
CA GLN A 297 1.03 2.96 -3.40
C GLN A 297 1.74 3.60 -4.59
N VAL A 298 0.97 3.96 -5.62
CA VAL A 298 1.54 4.60 -6.82
C VAL A 298 1.25 6.10 -6.80
N PRO A 299 2.29 6.97 -6.76
CA PRO A 299 2.14 8.40 -6.93
C PRO A 299 1.45 8.76 -8.25
N VAL A 300 0.69 9.85 -8.27
CA VAL A 300 -0.21 10.19 -9.38
C VAL A 300 0.31 11.30 -10.28
N GLY A 301 1.49 11.85 -9.97
CA GLY A 301 2.19 12.79 -10.82
C GLY A 301 2.37 12.27 -12.25
N ASN A 302 2.45 13.21 -13.19
CA ASN A 302 2.66 12.91 -14.60
C ASN A 302 3.54 13.98 -15.26
N GLN A 303 4.04 13.70 -16.45
CA GLN A 303 4.76 14.65 -17.31
C GLN A 303 3.90 15.05 -18.53
N TYR A 304 2.57 14.92 -18.45
CA TYR A 304 1.64 15.16 -19.55
C TYR A 304 1.03 16.57 -19.51
N TYR A 305 0.44 16.96 -18.37
CA TYR A 305 -0.27 18.24 -18.22
C TYR A 305 0.61 19.37 -17.70
N GLN A 306 0.30 20.58 -18.17
CA GLN A 306 0.90 21.83 -17.68
C GLN A 306 0.69 22.05 -16.19
N THR A 307 -0.38 21.50 -15.62
CA THR A 307 -0.69 21.51 -14.18
C THR A 307 0.52 21.13 -13.35
N MET A 308 1.32 20.17 -13.84
CA MET A 308 2.53 19.66 -13.20
C MET A 308 3.72 20.62 -13.31
N ASN A 309 3.80 21.59 -12.40
CA ASN A 309 4.84 22.62 -12.37
C ASN A 309 5.97 22.34 -11.35
N ASN A 310 5.95 21.19 -10.68
CA ASN A 310 6.88 20.79 -9.62
C ASN A 310 6.86 21.69 -8.38
N THR A 311 5.70 22.24 -8.02
CA THR A 311 5.45 22.84 -6.70
C THR A 311 4.58 21.94 -5.82
N ASP A 312 4.44 22.31 -4.55
CA ASP A 312 3.59 21.61 -3.58
C ASP A 312 2.20 21.31 -4.16
N GLY A 313 1.81 20.03 -4.20
CA GLY A 313 0.56 19.54 -4.82
C GLY A 313 0.63 19.23 -6.32
N HIS A 314 1.72 19.56 -7.03
CA HIS A 314 1.77 19.52 -8.51
C HIS A 314 3.09 18.95 -9.03
N TYR A 315 3.57 17.85 -8.42
CA TYR A 315 4.85 17.23 -8.72
C TYR A 315 4.76 16.22 -9.88
N GLN A 316 5.70 16.30 -10.81
CA GLN A 316 5.79 15.34 -11.90
C GLN A 316 6.30 13.97 -11.42
N ASP A 317 5.77 12.92 -12.05
CA ASP A 317 6.24 11.54 -11.96
C ASP A 317 6.12 10.87 -13.34
N ASN A 318 6.69 9.69 -13.54
CA ASN A 318 6.58 8.94 -14.79
C ASN A 318 6.07 7.50 -14.63
N ARG A 319 5.81 7.04 -13.40
CA ARG A 319 5.34 5.68 -13.12
C ARG A 319 3.87 5.51 -13.48
N ALA A 320 3.01 6.48 -13.14
CA ALA A 320 1.61 6.43 -13.51
C ALA A 320 1.41 6.34 -15.03
N GLU A 321 2.12 7.18 -15.79
CA GLU A 321 2.11 7.10 -17.27
C GLU A 321 2.55 5.73 -17.78
N TYR A 322 3.63 5.17 -17.23
CA TYR A 322 4.13 3.88 -17.69
C TYR A 322 3.15 2.75 -17.41
N PHE A 323 2.58 2.69 -16.20
CA PHE A 323 1.67 1.62 -15.80
C PHE A 323 0.38 1.62 -16.63
N LEU A 324 -0.12 2.81 -16.98
CA LEU A 324 -1.30 2.95 -17.84
C LEU A 324 -0.98 2.61 -19.30
N ALA A 325 0.23 2.88 -19.77
CA ALA A 325 0.65 2.59 -21.14
C ALA A 325 1.11 1.13 -21.39
N HIS A 326 1.48 0.38 -20.34
CA HIS A 326 2.06 -0.97 -20.46
C HIS A 326 1.33 -2.03 -19.60
N PRO A 327 0.00 -2.12 -19.62
CA PRO A 327 -0.76 -3.06 -18.79
C PRO A 327 -0.42 -4.54 -19.07
N ASP A 328 0.03 -4.84 -20.29
CA ASP A 328 0.49 -6.16 -20.72
C ASP A 328 1.78 -6.57 -19.99
N GLN A 329 2.72 -5.65 -19.82
CA GLN A 329 3.97 -5.91 -19.10
C GLN A 329 3.74 -6.13 -17.61
N LEU A 330 2.86 -5.33 -16.99
CA LEU A 330 2.49 -5.49 -15.59
C LEU A 330 1.79 -6.85 -15.37
N THR A 331 0.83 -7.19 -16.23
CA THR A 331 0.13 -8.48 -16.17
C THR A 331 1.11 -9.65 -16.36
N ALA A 332 2.07 -9.54 -17.28
CA ALA A 332 3.11 -10.54 -17.49
C ALA A 332 4.05 -10.73 -16.29
N ALA A 333 4.21 -9.69 -15.46
CA ALA A 333 4.95 -9.77 -14.19
C ALA A 333 4.11 -10.36 -13.04
N GLY A 334 2.83 -10.70 -13.26
CA GLY A 334 1.92 -11.25 -12.25
C GLY A 334 1.11 -10.19 -11.49
N ILE A 335 1.17 -8.93 -11.91
CA ILE A 335 0.42 -7.82 -11.31
C ILE A 335 -1.01 -7.85 -11.84
N VAL A 336 -1.98 -7.91 -10.93
CA VAL A 336 -3.41 -7.93 -11.27
C VAL A 336 -4.11 -6.61 -10.99
N ALA A 337 -3.51 -5.75 -10.16
CA ALA A 337 -4.05 -4.43 -9.87
C ALA A 337 -2.95 -3.40 -9.59
N VAL A 338 -3.23 -2.14 -9.96
CA VAL A 338 -2.44 -0.95 -9.61
C VAL A 338 -3.32 0.02 -8.86
N LEU A 339 -2.87 0.46 -7.69
CA LEU A 339 -3.62 1.33 -6.77
C LEU A 339 -2.93 2.69 -6.63
N PHE A 340 -3.58 3.73 -7.17
CA PHE A 340 -3.07 5.09 -7.27
C PHE A 340 -3.51 5.98 -6.11
N GLY A 341 -2.59 6.81 -5.62
CA GLY A 341 -2.93 7.89 -4.72
C GLY A 341 -1.70 8.46 -4.03
N LYS A 342 -1.84 9.60 -3.39
CA LYS A 342 -0.75 10.22 -2.61
C LYS A 342 -0.51 9.52 -1.28
N ALA A 343 0.74 9.19 -0.96
CA ALA A 343 1.10 8.64 0.36
C ALA A 343 1.30 9.73 1.41
N ASN A 344 1.74 10.92 0.96
CA ASN A 344 2.16 11.99 1.83
C ASN A 344 1.46 13.31 1.51
N ALA A 345 1.44 14.20 2.50
CA ALA A 345 0.95 15.56 2.33
C ALA A 345 1.80 16.30 1.28
N GLY A 346 1.12 17.11 0.46
CA GLY A 346 1.79 17.93 -0.56
C GLY A 346 2.24 17.20 -1.82
N GLN A 347 1.97 15.90 -1.92
CA GLN A 347 2.09 15.19 -3.19
C GLN A 347 0.91 15.51 -4.10
N THR A 348 1.09 15.24 -5.39
CA THR A 348 0.03 15.38 -6.39
C THR A 348 -1.16 14.51 -6.02
N ASN A 349 -2.39 15.01 -6.26
CA ASN A 349 -3.59 14.19 -6.14
C ASN A 349 -4.42 14.23 -7.43
N TYR A 350 -5.38 13.32 -7.55
CA TYR A 350 -6.32 13.29 -8.69
C TYR A 350 -7.49 14.29 -8.51
N THR A 351 -7.52 15.01 -7.40
CA THR A 351 -8.48 16.06 -7.03
C THR A 351 -7.74 17.39 -6.83
N ASP A 352 -8.46 18.51 -6.82
CA ASP A 352 -7.93 19.84 -6.47
C ASP A 352 -7.79 19.95 -4.94
N ASP A 353 -6.84 19.22 -4.36
CA ASP A 353 -6.66 19.19 -2.90
C ASP A 353 -6.09 20.49 -2.37
N LYS A 354 -5.30 21.19 -3.19
CA LYS A 354 -4.69 22.46 -2.82
C LYS A 354 -5.65 23.64 -2.92
N GLY A 355 -6.58 23.64 -3.87
CA GLY A 355 -7.46 24.78 -4.12
C GLY A 355 -6.67 26.05 -4.44
N ASP A 356 -5.50 25.91 -5.06
CA ASP A 356 -4.52 26.99 -5.23
C ASP A 356 -4.67 27.74 -6.56
N GLY A 357 -5.59 27.30 -7.43
CA GLY A 357 -5.87 27.90 -8.72
C GLY A 357 -4.81 27.59 -9.80
N ILE A 358 -3.94 26.61 -9.56
CA ILE A 358 -3.00 26.12 -10.56
C ILE A 358 -3.72 25.12 -11.47
N THR A 359 -3.68 25.36 -12.78
CA THR A 359 -4.27 24.44 -13.77
C THR A 359 -3.42 24.36 -15.03
N ASN A 360 -2.96 25.50 -15.54
CA ASN A 360 -2.17 25.57 -16.78
C ASN A 360 -1.00 26.58 -16.67
N PRO A 361 -0.06 26.41 -15.71
CA PRO A 361 1.17 27.20 -15.70
C PRO A 361 2.08 26.83 -16.90
N ALA A 362 3.16 27.58 -17.10
CA ALA A 362 4.09 27.27 -18.19
C ALA A 362 4.73 25.88 -18.00
N PRO A 363 4.95 25.10 -19.09
CA PRO A 363 5.63 23.81 -19.02
C PRO A 363 7.01 23.92 -18.36
N VAL A 364 7.42 22.85 -17.68
CA VAL A 364 8.68 22.78 -16.92
C VAL A 364 9.61 21.69 -17.46
N SER A 365 10.88 21.75 -17.10
CA SER A 365 11.85 20.71 -17.42
C SER A 365 12.03 19.75 -16.25
N SER A 366 12.02 18.45 -16.53
CA SER A 366 12.26 17.36 -15.59
C SER A 366 12.97 16.19 -16.29
N TRP A 367 13.18 15.10 -15.56
CA TRP A 367 13.88 13.91 -16.05
C TRP A 367 13.28 13.40 -17.37
N GLN A 368 14.12 13.33 -18.40
CA GLN A 368 13.74 12.91 -19.76
C GLN A 368 12.57 13.69 -20.38
N CYS A 369 12.25 14.87 -19.84
CA CYS A 369 11.17 15.73 -20.27
C CYS A 369 11.63 17.19 -20.26
N ASN A 370 11.84 17.80 -21.42
CA ASN A 370 12.16 19.22 -21.49
C ASN A 370 10.96 20.01 -22.02
N GLY A 371 10.11 20.52 -21.12
CA GLY A 371 8.86 21.17 -21.51
C GLY A 371 7.88 20.24 -22.23
N CYS A 372 7.95 18.94 -21.95
CA CYS A 372 7.10 17.94 -22.60
C CYS A 372 5.67 17.92 -22.02
N ASN A 373 5.47 18.46 -20.81
CA ASN A 373 4.16 18.58 -20.17
C ASN A 373 3.36 19.77 -20.73
N ASN A 374 3.18 19.80 -22.05
CA ASN A 374 2.64 20.93 -22.78
C ASN A 374 1.14 20.83 -23.09
N HIS A 375 0.44 19.83 -22.53
CA HIS A 375 -0.99 19.69 -22.67
C HIS A 375 -1.74 20.55 -21.67
N LEU A 376 -2.83 21.18 -22.11
CA LEU A 376 -3.69 21.96 -21.23
C LEU A 376 -4.68 21.04 -20.52
N SER A 377 -4.79 21.18 -19.20
CA SER A 377 -5.86 20.57 -18.43
C SER A 377 -7.16 21.35 -18.59
N THR A 378 -8.28 20.62 -18.65
CA THR A 378 -9.64 21.16 -18.64
C THR A 378 -10.29 21.11 -17.26
N VAL A 379 -9.62 20.55 -16.25
CA VAL A 379 -10.10 20.40 -14.88
C VAL A 379 -9.07 20.95 -13.89
N ALA A 380 -9.50 21.33 -12.70
CA ALA A 380 -8.63 21.91 -11.67
C ALA A 380 -7.87 20.87 -10.85
N ASP A 381 -8.07 19.57 -11.10
CA ASP A 381 -7.41 18.50 -10.36
C ASP A 381 -5.89 18.70 -10.36
N ASP A 382 -5.27 18.37 -9.23
CA ASP A 382 -3.84 18.54 -9.04
C ASP A 382 -3.04 17.76 -10.10
N ASP A 383 -3.46 16.56 -10.53
CA ASP A 383 -2.83 15.79 -11.62
C ASP A 383 -3.19 16.27 -13.05
N GLY A 384 -3.99 17.33 -13.18
CA GLY A 384 -4.54 17.82 -14.45
C GLY A 384 -5.64 16.93 -15.05
N GLY A 385 -6.21 16.01 -14.27
CA GLY A 385 -7.20 15.02 -14.74
C GLY A 385 -6.56 13.88 -15.53
N PHE A 386 -5.27 13.58 -15.29
CA PHE A 386 -4.55 12.54 -16.01
C PHE A 386 -5.14 11.16 -15.77
N LEU A 387 -5.38 10.78 -14.51
CA LEU A 387 -5.95 9.47 -14.20
C LEU A 387 -7.38 9.31 -14.74
N ARG A 388 -8.15 10.40 -14.84
CA ARG A 388 -9.47 10.40 -15.47
C ARG A 388 -9.40 10.03 -16.95
N ALA A 389 -8.47 10.64 -17.68
CA ALA A 389 -8.38 10.48 -19.12
C ALA A 389 -7.72 9.15 -19.51
N ALA A 390 -6.67 8.75 -18.78
CA ALA A 390 -5.81 7.65 -19.19
C ALA A 390 -6.35 6.25 -18.82
N VAL A 391 -7.15 6.11 -17.76
CA VAL A 391 -7.75 4.82 -17.37
C VAL A 391 -9.07 4.55 -18.15
N GLY A 392 -9.66 5.59 -18.75
CA GLY A 392 -10.90 5.50 -19.53
C GLY A 392 -10.71 5.31 -21.04
N ALA A 393 -9.46 5.39 -21.53
CA ALA A 393 -9.06 5.13 -22.91
C ALA A 393 -8.66 3.66 -23.10
#